data_AF-A0A969HYE8-F1
#
_entry.id   AF-A0A969HYE8-F1
#
_cell.length_a   1.000
_cell.length_b   1.000
_cell.length_c   1.000
_cell.angle_alpha   90.00
_cell.angle_beta   90.00
_cell.angle_gamma   90.00
#
_symmetry.space_group_name_H-M   'P 1'
#
loop_
_entity.id
_entity.type
_entity.pdbx_description
1 polymer ?
#
loop_
_entity_poly.entity_id
_entity_poly.type
_entity_poly.pdbx_seq_one_letter_code
_entity_poly.pdbx_strand_id
1 'polypeptide(L)'
;MRRLDASRRAINPRFIIMNNGVWDRGDRAARGEKYVDGVVLEHHASTSAYHRNYAGRAFSNLGHRRVVAMGRSRADAQAWANVQGVTHVSDNWTYLQVTPPPVAFNRLTDARCA
;
A
#
# COMPACT_ATOMS: atom_id res chain seq x y z
N MET A 1 17.30 8.03 1.54
CA MET A 1 16.32 7.02 1.95
C MET A 1 16.82 6.14 3.12
N ARG A 2 17.91 5.36 3.01
CA ARG A 2 18.36 4.47 4.11
C ARG A 2 18.57 5.14 5.47
N ARG A 3 19.18 6.34 5.51
CA ARG A 3 19.34 7.12 6.74
C ARG A 3 17.99 7.61 7.30
N LEU A 4 17.08 8.05 6.42
CA LEU A 4 15.75 8.53 6.79
C LEU A 4 14.89 7.41 7.40
N ASP A 5 14.92 6.22 6.80
CA ASP A 5 14.19 5.05 7.28
C ASP A 5 14.77 4.52 8.61
N ALA A 6 16.10 4.49 8.79
CA ALA A 6 16.72 4.14 10.06
C ALA A 6 16.38 5.17 11.17
N SER A 7 16.49 6.47 10.89
CA SER A 7 16.08 7.53 11.82
C SER A 7 14.60 7.45 12.15
N ARG A 8 13.76 7.15 11.17
CA ARG A 8 12.31 6.96 11.35
C ARG A 8 12.05 5.81 12.32
N ARG A 9 12.62 4.63 12.08
CA ARG A 9 12.43 3.47 12.97
C ARG A 9 12.92 3.75 14.40
N ALA A 10 13.97 4.55 14.56
CA ALA A 10 14.48 4.95 15.86
C ALA A 10 13.53 5.86 16.66
N ILE A 11 12.69 6.65 15.99
CA ILE A 11 11.76 7.60 16.65
C ILE A 11 10.32 7.08 16.77
N ASN A 12 10.02 5.85 16.35
CA ASN A 12 8.70 5.21 16.42
C ASN A 12 7.55 6.16 15.99
N PRO A 13 7.52 6.61 14.72
CA PRO A 13 6.58 7.63 14.28
C PRO A 13 5.14 7.15 14.42
N ARG A 14 4.25 8.09 14.76
CA ARG A 14 2.80 7.88 14.70
C ARG A 14 2.23 8.00 13.28
N PHE A 15 3.09 8.13 12.26
CA PHE A 15 2.71 8.27 10.86
C PHE A 15 3.39 7.19 10.02
N ILE A 16 2.76 6.86 8.90
CA ILE A 16 3.26 5.90 7.92
C ILE A 16 3.63 6.64 6.63
N ILE A 17 4.63 6.14 5.93
CA ILE A 17 5.04 6.63 4.62
C ILE A 17 4.54 5.63 3.59
N MET A 18 3.68 6.11 2.69
CA MET A 18 3.14 5.32 1.60
C MET A 18 3.63 5.95 0.30
N ASN A 19 4.16 5.14 -0.61
CA ASN A 19 4.43 5.61 -1.96
C ASN A 19 3.18 5.44 -2.81
N ASN A 20 2.90 6.42 -3.67
CA ASN A 20 2.04 6.13 -4.80
C ASN A 20 2.74 5.07 -5.67
N GLY A 21 2.02 3.99 -5.94
CA GLY A 21 2.55 2.76 -6.49
C GLY A 21 3.02 2.91 -7.93
N VAL A 22 3.25 1.77 -8.58
CA VAL A 22 3.78 1.75 -9.93
C VAL A 22 2.64 1.94 -10.93
N TRP A 23 2.63 3.09 -11.60
CA TRP A 23 1.65 3.42 -12.65
C TRP A 23 1.78 2.52 -13.89
N ASP A 24 3.01 2.08 -14.24
CA ASP A 24 3.33 1.28 -15.44
C ASP A 24 4.58 0.40 -15.27
N ARG A 25 4.76 -0.63 -16.13
CA ARG A 25 5.92 -1.56 -16.09
C ARG A 25 7.27 -0.82 -15.96
N GLY A 26 7.78 -0.77 -14.74
CA GLY A 26 9.10 -0.22 -14.41
C GLY A 26 9.65 -0.88 -13.14
N ASP A 27 10.87 -1.35 -13.23
CA ASP A 27 11.62 -2.11 -12.24
C ASP A 27 12.29 -1.23 -11.16
N ARG A 28 12.22 0.10 -11.31
CA ARG A 28 12.89 1.05 -10.41
C ARG A 28 12.19 1.25 -9.05
N ALA A 29 10.87 1.11 -8.99
CA ALA A 29 10.11 1.37 -7.76
C ALA A 29 10.40 0.34 -6.66
N ALA A 30 10.60 -0.93 -7.01
CA ALA A 30 10.80 -2.04 -6.07
C ALA A 30 12.02 -1.85 -5.14
N ARG A 31 13.07 -1.15 -5.59
CA ARG A 31 14.27 -0.92 -4.77
C ARG A 31 14.04 0.12 -3.66
N GLY A 32 13.14 1.08 -3.89
CA GLY A 32 12.80 2.15 -2.95
C GLY A 32 11.76 1.72 -1.92
N GLU A 33 10.94 0.71 -2.26
CA GLU A 33 9.87 0.20 -1.39
C GLU A 33 10.35 -0.25 -0.01
N LYS A 34 11.59 -0.74 0.11
CA LYS A 34 12.17 -1.15 1.40
C LYS A 34 12.36 -0.03 2.44
N TYR A 35 12.07 1.21 2.07
CA TYR A 35 12.22 2.40 2.93
C TYR A 35 10.87 3.06 3.25
N VAL A 36 9.75 2.48 2.82
CA VAL A 36 8.40 2.97 3.07
C VAL A 36 7.55 1.86 3.69
N ASP A 37 6.44 2.22 4.31
CA ASP A 37 5.54 1.27 4.98
C ASP A 37 4.57 0.58 4.03
N GLY A 38 4.48 1.06 2.79
CA GLY A 38 3.59 0.49 1.81
C GLY A 38 3.47 1.30 0.52
N VAL A 39 2.51 0.85 -0.28
CA VAL A 39 2.19 1.41 -1.59
C VAL A 39 0.70 1.62 -1.77
N VAL A 40 0.36 2.59 -2.61
CA VAL A 40 -1.01 2.87 -3.05
C VAL A 40 -1.17 2.44 -4.51
N LEU A 41 -2.17 1.60 -4.80
CA LEU A 41 -2.60 1.28 -6.16
C LEU A 41 -3.74 2.23 -6.51
N GLU A 42 -3.39 3.36 -7.12
CA GLU A 42 -4.33 4.45 -7.37
C GLU A 42 -5.09 4.26 -8.67
N HIS A 43 -6.41 4.09 -8.57
CA HIS A 43 -7.36 4.07 -9.69
C HIS A 43 -7.08 3.05 -10.79
N HIS A 44 -6.35 1.98 -10.48
CA HIS A 44 -6.18 0.85 -11.37
C HIS A 44 -7.37 -0.10 -11.27
N ALA A 45 -7.78 -0.67 -12.40
CA ALA A 45 -8.82 -1.69 -12.41
C ALA A 45 -8.37 -2.92 -11.60
N SER A 46 -9.24 -3.42 -10.72
CA SER A 46 -9.03 -4.66 -9.98
C SER A 46 -8.79 -5.89 -10.86
N THR A 47 -9.14 -5.83 -12.15
CA THR A 47 -8.88 -6.86 -13.17
C THR A 47 -7.45 -6.81 -13.73
N SER A 48 -6.66 -5.79 -13.43
CA SER A 48 -5.31 -5.64 -13.97
C SER A 48 -4.36 -6.70 -13.41
N ALA A 49 -3.96 -7.67 -14.25
CA ALA A 49 -3.04 -8.73 -13.87
C ALA A 49 -1.70 -8.20 -13.32
N TYR A 50 -1.18 -7.11 -13.89
CA TYR A 50 0.06 -6.49 -13.42
C TYR A 50 -0.04 -6.00 -11.97
N HIS A 51 -1.07 -5.20 -11.66
CA HIS A 51 -1.24 -4.60 -10.34
C HIS A 51 -1.64 -5.64 -9.29
N ARG A 52 -2.44 -6.65 -9.64
CA ARG A 52 -2.73 -7.79 -8.77
C ARG A 52 -1.46 -8.56 -8.41
N ASN A 53 -0.62 -8.85 -9.41
CA ASN A 53 0.67 -9.52 -9.17
C ASN A 53 1.58 -8.64 -8.31
N TYR A 54 1.59 -7.32 -8.52
CA TYR A 54 2.37 -6.38 -7.71
C TYR A 54 1.90 -6.32 -6.25
N ALA A 55 0.58 -6.30 -6.02
CA ALA A 55 -0.02 -6.36 -4.69
C ALA A 55 0.42 -7.62 -3.94
N GLY A 56 0.45 -8.77 -4.61
CA GLY A 56 0.82 -10.06 -4.02
C GLY A 56 2.33 -10.29 -3.80
N ARG A 57 3.21 -9.40 -4.26
CA ARG A 57 4.66 -9.57 -4.10
C ARG A 57 5.08 -9.62 -2.63
N ALA A 58 6.08 -10.44 -2.33
CA ALA A 58 6.79 -10.34 -1.06
C ALA A 58 7.42 -8.94 -0.95
N PHE A 59 7.17 -8.26 0.16
CA PHE A 59 7.84 -7.00 0.43
C PHE A 59 9.30 -7.25 0.83
N SER A 60 10.05 -6.15 0.97
CA SER A 60 11.36 -6.21 1.62
C SER A 60 11.33 -7.02 2.92
N ASN A 61 12.49 -7.51 3.34
CA ASN A 61 12.71 -8.39 4.50
C ASN A 61 12.35 -7.77 5.88
N LEU A 62 11.68 -6.62 5.93
CA LEU A 62 11.33 -5.90 7.16
C LEU A 62 9.97 -6.30 7.73
N GLY A 63 9.16 -7.07 7.02
CA GLY A 63 7.93 -7.68 7.56
C GLY A 63 6.71 -6.75 7.67
N HIS A 64 6.85 -5.45 7.42
CA HIS A 64 5.73 -4.50 7.34
C HIS A 64 5.44 -4.11 5.88
N ARG A 65 4.25 -4.41 5.36
CA ARG A 65 3.77 -3.88 4.08
C ARG A 65 2.30 -3.55 4.15
N ARG A 66 1.94 -2.33 3.75
CA ARG A 66 0.57 -2.01 3.35
C ARG A 66 0.46 -1.90 1.84
N VAL A 67 -0.61 -2.46 1.29
CA VAL A 67 -1.04 -2.19 -0.06
C VAL A 67 -2.44 -1.62 0.06
N VAL A 68 -2.57 -0.33 -0.22
CA VAL A 68 -3.84 0.39 -0.23
C VAL A 68 -4.31 0.45 -1.68
N ALA A 69 -5.50 -0.03 -2.00
CA ALA A 69 -6.06 0.12 -3.34
C ALA A 69 -7.15 1.21 -3.33
N MET A 70 -7.03 2.19 -4.21
CA MET A 70 -8.05 3.23 -4.40
C MET A 70 -8.82 2.92 -5.68
N GLY A 71 -10.00 2.33 -5.55
CA GLY A 71 -10.88 2.03 -6.68
C GLY A 71 -11.55 3.29 -7.21
N ARG A 72 -12.00 3.24 -8.47
CA ARG A 72 -12.78 4.35 -9.09
C ARG A 72 -14.27 4.34 -8.68
N SER A 73 -14.67 3.30 -7.96
CA SER A 73 -16.03 3.11 -7.46
C SER A 73 -15.99 2.19 -6.26
N ARG A 74 -17.09 2.17 -5.48
CA ARG A 74 -17.25 1.25 -4.36
C ARG A 74 -17.12 -0.22 -4.76
N ALA A 75 -17.69 -0.59 -5.92
CA ALA A 75 -17.63 -1.96 -6.42
C ALA A 75 -16.19 -2.38 -6.77
N ASP A 76 -15.42 -1.49 -7.41
CA ASP A 76 -14.02 -1.76 -7.74
C ASP A 76 -13.14 -1.82 -6.48
N ALA A 77 -13.38 -0.94 -5.50
CA ALA A 77 -12.71 -1.02 -4.20
C ALA A 77 -13.02 -2.34 -3.46
N GLN A 78 -14.27 -2.81 -3.50
CA GLN A 78 -14.64 -4.12 -2.94
C GLN A 78 -13.96 -5.29 -3.69
N ALA A 79 -13.84 -5.20 -5.01
CA ALA A 79 -13.12 -6.21 -5.80
C ALA A 79 -11.64 -6.27 -5.40
N TRP A 80 -11.00 -5.12 -5.18
CA TRP A 80 -9.63 -5.05 -4.67
C TRP A 80 -9.43 -5.68 -3.29
N ALA A 81 -10.44 -5.61 -2.41
CA ALA A 81 -10.36 -6.20 -1.07
C ALA A 81 -10.17 -7.73 -1.10
N ASN A 82 -10.54 -8.38 -2.21
CA ASN A 82 -10.37 -9.81 -2.43
C ASN A 82 -9.03 -10.17 -3.11
N VAL A 83 -8.17 -9.19 -3.39
CA VAL A 83 -6.87 -9.42 -4.03
C VAL A 83 -5.80 -9.68 -2.97
N GLN A 84 -5.08 -10.80 -3.13
CA GLN A 84 -3.97 -11.15 -2.24
C GLN A 84 -2.94 -10.02 -2.11
N GLY A 85 -2.59 -9.71 -0.87
CA GLY A 85 -1.62 -8.67 -0.52
C GLY A 85 -2.22 -7.28 -0.36
N VAL A 86 -3.43 -7.02 -0.86
CA VAL A 86 -4.19 -5.80 -0.53
C VAL A 86 -4.59 -5.85 0.93
N THR A 87 -4.26 -4.79 1.67
CA THR A 87 -4.58 -4.70 3.10
C THR A 87 -5.70 -3.72 3.38
N HIS A 88 -5.91 -2.72 2.51
CA HIS A 88 -6.94 -1.70 2.68
C HIS A 88 -7.44 -1.23 1.33
N VAL A 89 -8.68 -0.74 1.30
CA VAL A 89 -9.29 -0.18 0.10
C VAL A 89 -9.97 1.14 0.42
N SER A 90 -10.12 1.98 -0.61
CA SER A 90 -10.92 3.21 -0.64
C SER A 90 -11.51 3.36 -2.03
N ASP A 91 -12.62 4.08 -2.18
CA ASP A 91 -13.35 4.27 -3.43
C ASP A 91 -13.31 5.71 -3.95
N ASN A 92 -12.24 6.43 -3.62
CA ASN A 92 -12.16 7.85 -3.90
C ASN A 92 -11.69 8.17 -5.32
N TRP A 93 -12.61 8.25 -6.28
CA TRP A 93 -12.29 8.59 -7.67
C TRP A 93 -11.88 10.06 -7.87
N THR A 94 -12.43 10.97 -7.06
CA THR A 94 -12.14 12.40 -7.14
C THR A 94 -11.63 12.90 -5.80
N TYR A 95 -10.55 13.67 -5.78
CA TYR A 95 -9.95 14.13 -4.51
C TYR A 95 -10.75 15.21 -3.77
N LEU A 96 -12.03 15.39 -4.09
CA LEU A 96 -12.86 16.48 -3.58
C LEU A 96 -13.28 16.25 -2.13
N GLN A 97 -13.50 15.00 -1.73
CA GLN A 97 -13.92 14.64 -0.38
C GLN A 97 -13.19 13.39 0.08
N VAL A 98 -12.87 13.33 1.38
CA VAL A 98 -12.27 12.14 1.99
C VAL A 98 -13.42 11.21 2.38
N THR A 99 -13.49 10.03 1.75
CA THR A 99 -14.41 8.97 2.17
C THR A 99 -13.75 8.06 3.20
N PRO A 100 -14.46 7.62 4.25
CA PRO A 100 -13.96 6.57 5.12
C PRO A 100 -13.64 5.30 4.30
N PRO A 101 -12.51 4.62 4.56
CA PRO A 101 -12.14 3.44 3.79
C PRO A 101 -13.13 2.30 4.05
N PRO A 102 -13.56 1.54 3.01
CA PRO A 102 -14.40 0.37 3.20
C PRO A 102 -13.78 -0.73 4.08
N VAL A 103 -12.46 -0.75 4.21
CA VAL A 103 -11.72 -1.65 5.12
C VAL A 103 -10.93 -0.82 6.12
N ALA A 104 -11.17 -1.07 7.41
CA ALA A 104 -10.52 -0.35 8.50
C ALA A 104 -9.01 -0.62 8.55
N PHE A 105 -8.26 0.36 9.04
CA PHE A 105 -6.82 0.25 9.14
C PHE A 105 -6.37 -0.67 10.28
N ASN A 106 -5.75 -1.81 9.96
CA ASN A 106 -5.00 -2.58 10.96
C ASN A 106 -3.74 -1.83 11.37
N ARG A 107 -3.35 -1.86 12.65
CA ARG A 107 -2.10 -1.20 13.09
C ARG A 107 -0.89 -1.88 12.47
N LEU A 108 0.12 -1.11 12.04
CA LEU A 108 1.42 -1.69 11.72
C LEU A 108 2.12 -1.93 13.04
N THR A 109 2.34 -3.19 13.36
CA THR A 109 3.23 -3.59 14.45
C THR A 109 4.52 -4.05 13.81
N ASP A 110 5.59 -3.27 13.96
CA ASP A 110 6.96 -3.68 13.58
C ASP A 110 7.47 -4.85 14.44
N ALA A 111 6.71 -5.25 15.45
CA ALA A 111 7.02 -6.37 16.31
C ALA A 111 6.80 -7.68 15.54
N ARG A 112 7.93 -8.33 15.23
CA ARG A 112 7.96 -9.78 15.11
C ARG A 112 7.21 -10.38 16.31
N CYS A 113 6.35 -11.35 16.04
CA CYS A 113 6.12 -12.40 17.02
C CYS A 113 7.50 -12.93 17.45
N ALA A 114 7.72 -12.97 18.76
CA ALA A 114 8.78 -13.77 19.36
C ALA A 114 8.61 -15.24 18.94
#